data_AF-A0A484Z7B8-F1
#
_entry.id   AF-A0A484Z7B8-F1
#
_cell.length_a   1.000
_cell.length_b   1.000
_cell.length_c   1.000
_cell.angle_alpha   90.00
_cell.angle_beta   90.00
_cell.angle_gamma   90.00
#
_symmetry.space_group_name_H-M   'P 1'
#
loop_
_entity.id
_entity.type
_entity.pdbx_description
1 polymer ?
#
loop_
_entity_poly.entity_id
_entity_poly.type
_entity_poly.pdbx_seq_one_letter_code
_entity_poly.pdbx_strand_id
1 'polypeptide(L)'
;MKPSPRSDPLIRTEMQDELVKLQAKHQRTVVFISHDLDEAMRIGDRIAIMQNGEVVQVGTPDEILNNPANDYVRTFFRGVDISQVFSAKDIARRTPNGIIRKTPGFGPRSALKLLQDEDREYGYLVERGNKFVGVVSIDSLKTALAENQSIDAAVIDAPLAVDAETPLSELLSHVGQAPCAVPVVGEEQQYVGIISKRMLLQALDREGTNNG
;
A
#
# COMPACT_ATOMS: atom_id res chain seq x y z
N MET A 1 -42.88 17.77 4.36
CA MET A 1 -42.37 17.61 2.99
C MET A 1 -41.13 16.72 3.08
N LYS A 2 -41.22 15.47 2.64
CA LYS A 2 -40.14 14.47 2.74
C LYS A 2 -39.51 14.34 1.35
N PRO A 3 -38.17 14.48 1.15
CA PRO A 3 -37.57 14.19 -0.14
C PRO A 3 -37.18 12.72 -0.26
N SER A 4 -37.24 12.23 -1.51
CA SER A 4 -37.20 10.82 -1.93
C SER A 4 -35.78 10.28 -2.21
N PRO A 5 -35.53 8.97 -2.05
CA PRO A 5 -34.23 8.34 -2.29
C PRO A 5 -34.14 7.84 -3.75
N ARG A 6 -33.47 8.58 -4.63
CA ARG A 6 -32.97 8.03 -5.90
C ARG A 6 -31.96 8.99 -6.56
N SER A 7 -30.70 8.84 -6.21
CA SER A 7 -29.59 9.31 -7.05
C SER A 7 -28.72 8.10 -7.32
N ASP A 8 -28.67 7.73 -8.61
CA ASP A 8 -28.02 6.56 -9.17
C ASP A 8 -26.60 6.32 -8.62
N PRO A 9 -26.24 5.08 -8.22
CA PRO A 9 -24.92 4.77 -7.71
C PRO A 9 -23.78 5.15 -8.68
N LEU A 10 -24.01 4.99 -10.00
CA LEU A 10 -23.02 5.36 -11.03
C LEU A 10 -22.74 6.87 -11.10
N ILE A 11 -23.79 7.70 -11.02
CA ILE A 11 -23.65 9.17 -11.10
C ILE A 11 -22.96 9.72 -9.84
N ARG A 12 -23.12 9.03 -8.71
CA ARG A 12 -22.51 9.42 -7.44
C ARG A 12 -20.99 9.21 -7.45
N THR A 13 -20.52 8.09 -8.00
CA THR A 13 -19.09 7.80 -8.15
C THR A 13 -18.41 8.79 -9.10
N GLU A 14 -19.02 9.10 -10.25
CA GLU A 14 -18.45 10.07 -11.21
C GLU A 14 -18.36 11.49 -10.64
N MET A 15 -19.36 11.92 -9.85
CA MET A 15 -19.34 13.23 -9.17
C MET A 15 -18.30 13.27 -8.04
N GLN A 16 -18.11 12.17 -7.31
CA GLN A 16 -17.09 12.06 -6.27
C GLN A 16 -15.68 12.12 -6.88
N ASP A 17 -15.45 11.44 -8.01
CA ASP A 17 -14.15 11.45 -8.70
C ASP A 17 -13.79 12.86 -9.25
N GLU A 18 -14.77 13.61 -9.75
CA GLU A 18 -14.56 15.01 -10.17
C GLU A 18 -14.29 15.94 -8.99
N LEU A 19 -14.94 15.74 -7.84
CA LEU A 19 -14.66 16.53 -6.63
C LEU A 19 -13.25 16.29 -6.09
N VAL A 20 -12.77 15.05 -6.10
CA VAL A 20 -11.39 14.69 -5.72
C VAL A 20 -10.38 15.34 -6.68
N LYS A 21 -10.63 15.28 -7.98
CA LYS A 21 -9.78 15.94 -9.00
C LYS A 21 -9.74 17.47 -8.84
N LEU A 22 -10.87 18.09 -8.49
CA LEU A 22 -10.96 19.54 -8.29
C LEU A 22 -10.29 19.99 -6.99
N GLN A 23 -10.37 19.19 -5.93
CA GLN A 23 -9.69 19.42 -4.63
C GLN A 23 -8.16 19.38 -4.80
N ALA A 24 -7.65 18.37 -5.51
CA ALA A 24 -6.23 18.22 -5.81
C ALA A 24 -5.66 19.43 -6.58
N LYS A 25 -6.49 20.11 -7.38
CA LYS A 25 -6.10 21.25 -8.21
C LYS A 25 -6.16 22.61 -7.52
N HIS A 26 -6.90 22.76 -6.40
CA HIS A 26 -7.20 24.07 -5.81
C HIS A 26 -6.82 24.30 -4.34
N GLN A 27 -6.27 23.31 -3.61
CA GLN A 27 -5.80 23.48 -2.21
C GLN A 27 -6.79 24.22 -1.30
N ARG A 28 -8.10 23.94 -1.44
CA ARG A 28 -9.13 24.48 -0.54
C ARG A 28 -9.60 23.40 0.41
N THR A 29 -9.79 23.74 1.68
CA THR A 29 -10.35 22.82 2.67
C THR A 29 -11.80 22.49 2.32
N VAL A 30 -12.10 21.19 2.16
CA VAL A 30 -13.45 20.67 1.90
C VAL A 30 -13.90 19.91 3.14
N VAL A 31 -15.11 20.19 3.62
CA VAL A 31 -15.74 19.43 4.71
C VAL A 31 -16.87 18.62 4.10
N PHE A 32 -16.73 17.30 4.13
CA PHE A 32 -17.75 16.36 3.69
C PHE A 32 -18.46 15.74 4.89
N ILE A 33 -19.78 15.68 4.85
CA ILE A 33 -20.60 15.07 5.92
C ILE A 33 -21.32 13.88 5.30
N SER A 34 -20.99 12.68 5.78
CA SER A 34 -21.68 11.45 5.41
C SER A 34 -22.00 10.62 6.64
N HIS A 35 -22.91 9.69 6.43
CA HIS A 35 -23.22 8.61 7.37
C HIS A 35 -22.60 7.28 6.92
N ASP A 36 -22.02 7.25 5.71
CA ASP A 36 -21.35 6.11 5.13
C ASP A 36 -19.86 6.19 5.45
N LEU A 37 -19.37 5.17 6.15
CA LEU A 37 -17.99 5.11 6.60
C LEU A 37 -17.04 4.71 5.46
N ASP A 38 -17.48 3.89 4.51
CA ASP A 38 -16.66 3.51 3.36
C ASP A 38 -16.36 4.74 2.51
N GLU A 39 -17.37 5.63 2.34
CA GLU A 39 -17.22 6.92 1.66
C GLU A 39 -16.25 7.85 2.42
N ALA A 40 -16.37 7.92 3.75
CA ALA A 40 -15.51 8.74 4.59
C ALA A 40 -14.05 8.25 4.58
N MET A 41 -13.83 6.94 4.57
CA MET A 41 -12.49 6.34 4.54
C MET A 41 -11.82 6.47 3.18
N ARG A 42 -12.59 6.41 2.09
CA ARG A 42 -12.06 6.53 0.72
C ARG A 42 -11.66 7.96 0.35
N ILE A 43 -12.40 8.96 0.81
CA ILE A 43 -12.23 10.36 0.37
C ILE A 43 -11.56 11.23 1.44
N GLY A 44 -11.66 10.86 2.72
CA GLY A 44 -11.25 11.70 3.83
C GLY A 44 -9.77 11.59 4.19
N ASP A 45 -9.03 12.71 4.07
CA ASP A 45 -7.68 12.83 4.65
C ASP A 45 -7.72 12.69 6.20
N ARG A 46 -8.80 13.19 6.80
CA ARG A 46 -9.11 13.08 8.24
C ARG A 46 -10.60 12.88 8.41
N ILE A 47 -10.97 12.05 9.38
CA ILE A 47 -12.35 11.73 9.72
C ILE A 47 -12.63 12.23 11.13
N ALA A 48 -13.73 12.97 11.27
CA ALA A 48 -14.28 13.36 12.56
C ALA A 48 -15.55 12.55 12.81
N ILE A 49 -15.56 11.77 13.89
CA ILE A 49 -16.70 10.96 14.30
C ILE A 49 -17.45 11.72 15.38
N MET A 50 -18.77 11.77 15.26
CA MET A 50 -19.64 12.42 16.22
C MET A 50 -20.66 11.44 16.81
N GLN A 51 -20.95 11.60 18.09
CA GLN A 51 -22.02 10.89 18.80
C GLN A 51 -22.79 11.90 19.66
N ASN A 52 -24.12 11.91 19.58
CA ASN A 52 -24.98 12.81 20.36
C ASN A 52 -24.63 14.31 20.23
N GLY A 53 -24.10 14.72 19.07
CA GLY A 53 -23.70 16.12 18.82
C GLY A 53 -22.30 16.47 19.29
N GLU A 54 -21.57 15.55 19.92
CA GLU A 54 -20.19 15.74 20.36
C GLU A 54 -19.21 14.98 19.46
N VAL A 55 -18.06 15.60 19.16
CA VAL A 55 -16.97 14.93 18.44
C VAL A 55 -16.29 13.95 19.38
N VAL A 56 -16.36 12.66 19.07
CA VAL A 56 -15.78 11.59 19.88
C VAL A 56 -14.35 11.25 19.48
N GLN A 57 -13.99 11.39 18.20
CA GLN A 57 -12.63 11.17 17.70
C GLN A 57 -12.40 11.93 16.40
N VAL A 58 -11.18 12.44 16.23
CA VAL A 58 -10.68 12.96 14.95
C VAL A 58 -9.32 12.35 14.66
N GLY A 59 -9.15 11.77 13.48
CA GLY A 59 -7.88 11.14 13.09
C GLY A 59 -7.85 10.80 11.61
N THR A 60 -6.73 10.27 11.15
CA THR A 60 -6.67 9.62 9.84
C THR A 60 -7.44 8.29 9.85
N PRO A 61 -7.84 7.76 8.67
CA PRO A 61 -8.38 6.41 8.54
C PRO A 61 -7.59 5.35 9.32
N ASP A 62 -6.25 5.36 9.18
CA ASP A 62 -5.35 4.41 9.85
C ASP A 62 -5.32 4.61 11.39
N GLU A 63 -5.29 5.85 11.88
CA GLU A 63 -5.29 6.15 13.31
C GLU A 63 -6.58 5.66 14.00
N ILE A 64 -7.72 5.88 13.36
CA ILE A 64 -9.02 5.52 13.94
C ILE A 64 -9.19 4.01 13.99
N LEU A 65 -8.75 3.29 12.95
CA LEU A 65 -8.78 1.83 12.92
C LEU A 65 -7.82 1.20 13.93
N ASN A 66 -6.58 1.70 14.01
CA ASN A 66 -5.56 1.13 14.89
C ASN A 66 -5.77 1.53 16.36
N ASN A 67 -6.40 2.67 16.62
CA ASN A 67 -6.60 3.21 17.97
C ASN A 67 -7.97 3.89 18.11
N PRO A 68 -9.07 3.10 18.13
CA PRO A 68 -10.40 3.67 18.34
C PRO A 68 -10.53 4.23 19.75
N ALA A 69 -11.07 5.45 19.88
CA ALA A 69 -11.15 6.18 21.14
C ALA A 69 -12.08 5.52 22.18
N ASN A 70 -13.09 4.77 21.73
CA ASN A 70 -14.03 4.05 22.58
C ASN A 70 -14.72 2.89 21.81
N ASP A 71 -15.54 2.12 22.52
CA ASP A 71 -16.26 0.98 21.95
C ASP A 71 -17.27 1.38 20.89
N TYR A 72 -17.88 2.56 20.98
CA TYR A 72 -18.75 3.07 19.93
C TYR A 72 -17.99 3.23 18.62
N VAL A 73 -16.82 3.88 18.63
CA VAL A 73 -15.96 4.00 17.45
C VAL A 73 -15.52 2.62 16.96
N ARG A 74 -15.10 1.72 17.87
CA ARG A 74 -14.72 0.35 17.49
C ARG A 74 -15.85 -0.38 16.76
N THR A 75 -17.06 -0.35 17.30
CA THR A 75 -18.23 -1.03 16.71
C THR A 75 -18.65 -0.38 15.39
N PHE A 76 -18.53 0.94 15.28
CA PHE A 76 -18.85 1.68 14.06
C PHE A 76 -17.99 1.23 12.86
N PHE A 77 -16.77 0.77 13.11
CA PHE A 77 -15.83 0.32 12.07
C PHE A 77 -15.85 -1.20 11.81
N ARG A 78 -16.68 -1.99 12.51
CA ARG A 78 -16.70 -3.47 12.36
C ARG A 78 -17.17 -3.97 11.00
N GLY A 79 -17.83 -3.14 10.19
CA GLY A 79 -18.39 -3.52 8.88
C GLY A 79 -17.63 -2.99 7.67
N VAL A 80 -16.50 -2.30 7.88
CA VAL A 80 -15.70 -1.72 6.79
C VAL A 80 -14.82 -2.78 6.17
N ASP A 81 -14.91 -2.95 4.86
CA ASP A 81 -14.00 -3.81 4.09
C ASP A 81 -12.66 -3.09 3.90
N ILE A 82 -11.71 -3.41 4.80
CA ILE A 82 -10.37 -2.83 4.82
C ILE A 82 -9.65 -3.17 3.51
N SER A 83 -9.96 -4.32 2.91
CA SER A 83 -9.32 -4.77 1.69
C SER A 83 -9.63 -3.91 0.45
N GLN A 84 -10.76 -3.19 0.48
CA GLN A 84 -11.19 -2.27 -0.59
C GLN A 84 -10.85 -0.81 -0.30
N VAL A 85 -10.74 -0.46 0.99
CA VAL A 85 -10.48 0.90 1.44
C VAL A 85 -8.99 1.24 1.41
N PHE A 86 -8.14 0.28 1.77
CA PHE A 86 -6.69 0.47 1.77
C PHE A 86 -6.03 -0.02 0.49
N SER A 87 -4.91 0.60 0.20
CA SER A 87 -4.07 0.34 -0.95
C SER A 87 -2.71 -0.20 -0.54
N ALA A 88 -1.93 -0.67 -1.52
CA ALA A 88 -0.59 -1.20 -1.32
C ALA A 88 0.30 -0.24 -0.52
N LYS A 89 0.25 1.06 -0.80
CA LYS A 89 1.10 2.07 -0.14
C LYS A 89 0.87 2.18 1.36
N ASP A 90 -0.34 1.90 1.84
CA ASP A 90 -0.71 2.08 3.24
C ASP A 90 -0.06 1.01 4.13
N ILE A 91 0.09 -0.19 3.58
CA ILE A 91 0.72 -1.32 4.29
C ILE A 91 2.18 -1.52 3.88
N ALA A 92 2.64 -0.95 2.76
CA ALA A 92 4.03 -1.04 2.31
C ALA A 92 4.98 -0.52 3.39
N ARG A 93 6.14 -1.15 3.52
CA ARG A 93 7.19 -0.70 4.45
C ARG A 93 8.50 -0.53 3.70
N ARG A 94 9.14 0.61 3.93
CA ARG A 94 10.54 0.84 3.55
C ARG A 94 11.43 0.14 4.55
N THR A 95 11.76 -1.11 4.25
CA THR A 95 12.82 -1.80 4.99
C THR A 95 14.13 -1.46 4.29
N PRO A 96 15.12 -0.86 4.97
CA PRO A 96 16.39 -0.50 4.34
C PRO A 96 17.20 -1.73 3.89
N ASN A 97 17.02 -2.85 4.58
CA ASN A 97 17.67 -4.11 4.28
C ASN A 97 17.15 -4.74 2.97
N GLY A 98 18.07 -5.28 2.17
CA GLY A 98 17.81 -5.88 0.87
C GLY A 98 17.67 -4.87 -0.27
N ILE A 99 17.77 -3.56 -0.02
CA ILE A 99 17.78 -2.55 -1.09
C ILE A 99 19.18 -2.46 -1.70
N ILE A 100 19.28 -2.74 -2.99
CA ILE A 100 20.53 -2.66 -3.76
C ILE A 100 20.48 -1.42 -4.64
N ARG A 101 21.37 -0.46 -4.40
CA ARG A 101 21.49 0.73 -5.25
C ARG A 101 22.42 0.47 -6.42
N LYS A 102 21.88 0.55 -7.64
CA LYS A 102 22.66 0.47 -8.87
C LYS A 102 23.46 1.76 -9.07
N THR A 103 24.75 1.69 -8.77
CA THR A 103 25.73 2.73 -9.10
C THR A 103 26.76 2.19 -10.10
N PRO A 104 27.41 3.05 -10.90
CA PRO A 104 28.50 2.62 -11.77
C PRO A 104 29.56 1.83 -10.96
N GLY A 105 29.89 0.62 -11.41
CA GLY A 105 30.81 -0.29 -10.72
C GLY A 105 30.19 -1.20 -9.66
N PHE A 106 28.91 -1.04 -9.33
CA PHE A 106 28.19 -1.96 -8.45
C PHE A 106 27.60 -3.12 -9.27
N GLY A 107 28.26 -4.28 -9.23
CA GLY A 107 27.90 -5.47 -10.01
C GLY A 107 27.34 -6.63 -9.18
N PRO A 108 27.09 -7.79 -9.81
CA PRO A 108 26.49 -8.96 -9.16
C PRO A 108 27.22 -9.45 -7.91
N ARG A 109 28.56 -9.38 -7.90
CA ARG A 109 29.39 -9.80 -6.75
C ARG A 109 29.13 -8.95 -5.50
N SER A 110 29.01 -7.63 -5.65
CA SER A 110 28.74 -6.72 -4.53
C SER A 110 27.32 -6.90 -4.00
N ALA A 111 26.35 -7.09 -4.90
CA ALA A 111 24.97 -7.40 -4.53
C ALA A 111 24.86 -8.73 -3.78
N LEU A 112 25.53 -9.78 -4.27
CA LEU A 112 25.53 -11.10 -3.63
C LEU A 112 26.11 -11.02 -2.22
N LYS A 113 27.24 -10.31 -2.05
CA LYS A 113 27.85 -10.10 -0.74
C LYS A 113 26.91 -9.36 0.21
N LEU A 114 26.26 -8.28 -0.24
CA LEU A 114 25.29 -7.54 0.58
C LEU A 114 24.16 -8.45 1.08
N LEU A 115 23.58 -9.26 0.20
CA LEU A 115 22.50 -10.17 0.57
C LEU A 115 22.96 -11.24 1.56
N GLN A 116 24.17 -11.77 1.41
CA GLN A 116 24.76 -12.73 2.36
C GLN A 116 25.06 -12.09 3.73
N ASP A 117 25.63 -10.88 3.75
CA ASP A 117 25.94 -10.15 4.97
C ASP A 117 24.66 -9.79 5.75
N GLU A 118 23.54 -9.60 5.06
CA GLU A 118 22.22 -9.32 5.65
C GLU A 118 21.34 -10.57 5.87
N ASP A 119 21.85 -11.77 5.61
CA ASP A 119 21.14 -13.05 5.70
C ASP A 119 19.81 -13.06 4.91
N ARG A 120 19.87 -12.66 3.63
CA ARG A 120 18.69 -12.54 2.74
C ARG A 120 18.88 -13.30 1.44
N GLU A 121 17.79 -13.92 0.99
CA GLU A 121 17.76 -14.63 -0.29
C GLU A 121 17.47 -13.72 -1.49
N TYR A 122 16.79 -12.59 -1.24
CA TYR A 122 16.31 -11.67 -2.27
C TYR A 122 16.70 -10.22 -1.98
N GLY A 123 16.93 -9.46 -3.06
CA GLY A 123 17.18 -8.04 -3.03
C GLY A 123 16.34 -7.26 -4.04
N TYR A 124 16.19 -5.96 -3.79
CA TYR A 124 15.38 -5.03 -4.57
C TYR A 124 16.30 -3.98 -5.20
N LEU A 125 16.43 -4.02 -6.52
CA LEU A 125 17.30 -3.14 -7.26
C LEU A 125 16.62 -1.79 -7.50
N VAL A 126 17.32 -0.72 -7.12
CA VAL A 126 16.88 0.65 -7.35
C VAL A 126 17.99 1.50 -7.98
N GLU A 127 17.61 2.43 -8.83
CA GLU A 127 18.50 3.40 -9.48
C GLU A 127 18.45 4.78 -8.82
N ARG A 128 19.18 5.75 -9.41
CA ARG A 128 19.12 7.16 -9.00
C ARG A 128 17.67 7.65 -9.01
N GLY A 129 17.32 8.50 -8.06
CA GLY A 129 15.94 8.95 -7.87
C GLY A 129 15.03 7.92 -7.20
N ASN A 130 15.57 6.83 -6.64
CA ASN A 130 14.80 5.77 -5.98
C ASN A 130 13.81 5.09 -6.94
N LYS A 131 14.18 5.00 -8.22
CA LYS A 131 13.41 4.30 -9.24
C LYS A 131 13.64 2.80 -9.10
N PHE A 132 12.56 2.03 -8.97
CA PHE A 132 12.61 0.59 -8.92
C PHE A 132 12.99 0.01 -10.29
N VAL A 133 13.87 -0.99 -10.28
CA VAL A 133 14.34 -1.68 -11.50
C VAL A 133 13.85 -3.12 -11.53
N GLY A 134 13.95 -3.84 -10.40
CA GLY A 134 13.58 -5.25 -10.36
C GLY A 134 14.00 -5.94 -9.07
N VAL A 135 13.67 -7.23 -9.00
CA VAL A 135 14.07 -8.12 -7.90
C VAL A 135 15.24 -8.97 -8.37
N VAL A 136 16.16 -9.30 -7.47
CA VAL A 136 17.24 -10.27 -7.71
C VAL A 136 17.25 -11.30 -6.60
N SER A 137 17.74 -12.50 -6.87
CA SER A 137 17.97 -13.54 -5.85
C SER A 137 19.45 -13.87 -5.75
N ILE A 138 19.85 -14.54 -4.67
CA ILE A 138 21.20 -15.12 -4.55
C ILE A 138 21.55 -15.95 -5.79
N ASP A 139 20.60 -16.75 -6.27
CA ASP A 139 20.84 -17.65 -7.41
C ASP A 139 20.96 -16.90 -8.72
N SER A 140 20.09 -15.91 -8.98
CA SER A 140 20.19 -15.11 -10.21
C SER A 140 21.49 -14.29 -10.25
N LEU A 141 21.94 -13.79 -9.09
CA LEU A 141 23.22 -13.08 -8.97
C LEU A 141 24.42 -14.01 -9.19
N LYS A 142 24.37 -15.25 -8.68
CA LYS A 142 25.43 -16.25 -8.94
C LYS A 142 25.50 -16.61 -10.42
N THR A 143 24.36 -16.82 -11.08
CA THR A 143 24.29 -17.10 -12.51
C THR A 143 24.88 -15.96 -13.33
N ALA A 144 24.43 -14.72 -13.09
CA ALA A 144 24.98 -13.55 -13.77
C ALA A 144 26.49 -13.37 -13.53
N LEU A 145 26.98 -13.69 -12.33
CA LEU A 145 28.41 -13.64 -12.02
C LEU A 145 29.21 -14.73 -12.77
N ALA A 146 28.67 -15.94 -12.89
CA ALA A 146 29.31 -17.04 -13.62
C ALA A 146 29.37 -16.78 -15.13
N GLU A 147 28.33 -16.13 -15.67
CA GLU A 147 28.24 -15.74 -17.09
C GLU A 147 28.90 -14.38 -17.38
N ASN A 148 29.51 -13.75 -16.37
CA ASN A 148 30.17 -12.44 -16.47
C ASN A 148 29.25 -11.32 -17.01
N GLN A 149 27.97 -11.38 -16.65
CA GLN A 149 26.93 -10.43 -17.03
C GLN A 149 26.79 -9.29 -16.02
N SER A 150 26.08 -8.22 -16.41
CA SER A 150 25.72 -7.15 -15.49
C SER A 150 24.65 -7.59 -14.49
N ILE A 151 24.43 -6.76 -13.46
CA ILE A 151 23.36 -7.00 -12.48
C ILE A 151 21.95 -6.95 -13.10
N ASP A 152 21.79 -6.29 -14.24
CA ASP A 152 20.51 -6.21 -14.97
C ASP A 152 20.05 -7.58 -15.47
N ALA A 153 20.99 -8.45 -15.86
CA ALA A 153 20.67 -9.81 -16.28
C ALA A 153 20.32 -10.74 -15.11
N ALA A 154 20.61 -10.32 -13.87
CA ALA A 154 20.21 -11.04 -12.67
C ALA A 154 18.78 -10.70 -12.20
N VAL A 155 18.09 -9.77 -12.88
CA VAL A 155 16.71 -9.42 -12.53
C VAL A 155 15.80 -10.61 -12.85
N ILE A 156 15.01 -11.04 -11.86
CA ILE A 156 14.07 -12.14 -12.00
C ILE A 156 12.70 -11.64 -12.48
N ASP A 157 11.97 -12.48 -13.20
CA ASP A 157 10.66 -12.14 -13.76
C ASP A 157 9.54 -12.02 -12.70
N ALA A 158 9.74 -12.63 -11.53
CA ALA A 158 8.73 -12.63 -10.45
C ALA A 158 9.38 -12.51 -9.06
N PRO A 159 8.79 -11.72 -8.14
CA PRO A 159 7.52 -11.03 -8.28
C PRO A 159 7.63 -9.72 -9.06
N LEU A 160 6.59 -9.42 -9.86
CA LEU A 160 6.40 -8.10 -10.46
C LEU A 160 6.03 -7.08 -9.37
N ALA A 161 6.45 -5.83 -9.56
CA ALA A 161 6.01 -4.74 -8.69
C ALA A 161 4.51 -4.47 -8.86
N VAL A 162 3.88 -4.08 -7.76
CA VAL A 162 2.48 -3.64 -7.73
C VAL A 162 2.40 -2.13 -7.58
N ASP A 163 1.33 -1.54 -8.10
CA ASP A 163 1.11 -0.11 -8.01
C ASP A 163 0.72 0.29 -6.57
N ALA A 164 1.18 1.47 -6.14
CA ALA A 164 0.95 2.03 -4.82
C ALA A 164 -0.54 2.15 -4.47
N GLU A 165 -1.39 2.41 -5.47
CA GLU A 165 -2.82 2.60 -5.33
C GLU A 165 -3.61 1.29 -5.49
N THR A 166 -2.94 0.16 -5.74
CA THR A 166 -3.62 -1.14 -5.89
C THR A 166 -4.33 -1.54 -4.58
N PRO A 167 -5.65 -1.84 -4.62
CA PRO A 167 -6.40 -2.28 -3.43
C PRO A 167 -5.83 -3.58 -2.84
N LEU A 168 -5.89 -3.72 -1.51
CA LEU A 168 -5.36 -4.92 -0.85
C LEU A 168 -6.05 -6.22 -1.29
N SER A 169 -7.33 -6.15 -1.64
CA SER A 169 -8.11 -7.29 -2.17
C SER A 169 -7.49 -7.89 -3.44
N GLU A 170 -6.91 -7.06 -4.31
CA GLU A 170 -6.23 -7.49 -5.53
C GLU A 170 -4.81 -8.04 -5.27
N LEU A 171 -4.19 -7.63 -4.15
CA LEU A 171 -2.85 -8.09 -3.78
C LEU A 171 -2.79 -9.52 -3.25
N LEU A 172 -3.92 -10.07 -2.79
CA LEU A 172 -4.00 -11.41 -2.19
C LEU A 172 -3.35 -12.50 -3.04
N SER A 173 -3.75 -12.58 -4.31
CA SER A 173 -3.23 -13.59 -5.24
C SER A 173 -1.74 -13.38 -5.53
N HIS A 174 -1.36 -12.13 -5.80
CA HIS A 174 0.01 -11.77 -6.21
C HIS A 174 1.01 -11.96 -5.06
N VAL A 175 0.70 -11.43 -3.88
CA VAL A 175 1.53 -11.56 -2.67
C VAL A 175 1.51 -13.00 -2.15
N GLY A 176 0.38 -13.70 -2.22
CA GLY A 176 0.24 -15.08 -1.77
C GLY A 176 1.13 -16.06 -2.53
N GLN A 177 1.26 -15.86 -3.85
CA GLN A 177 2.07 -16.70 -4.73
C GLN A 177 3.53 -16.24 -4.85
N ALA A 178 3.83 -14.99 -4.51
CA ALA A 178 5.19 -14.46 -4.61
C ALA A 178 6.20 -15.28 -3.79
N PRO A 179 7.41 -15.50 -4.32
CA PRO A 179 8.48 -16.22 -3.62
C PRO A 179 9.10 -15.36 -2.50
N CYS A 180 9.02 -14.04 -2.62
CA CYS A 180 9.53 -13.07 -1.64
C CYS A 180 8.53 -11.91 -1.45
N ALA A 181 8.88 -10.93 -0.63
CA ALA A 181 8.03 -9.75 -0.46
C ALA A 181 7.90 -8.98 -1.78
N VAL A 182 6.69 -8.54 -2.08
CA VAL A 182 6.35 -7.89 -3.35
C VAL A 182 6.74 -6.42 -3.29
N PRO A 183 7.49 -5.89 -4.27
CA PRO A 183 7.81 -4.48 -4.33
C PRO A 183 6.58 -3.64 -4.70
N VAL A 184 6.46 -2.48 -4.07
CA VAL A 184 5.40 -1.49 -4.32
C VAL A 184 6.03 -0.26 -4.94
N VAL A 185 5.47 0.18 -6.07
CA VAL A 185 5.94 1.33 -6.82
C VAL A 185 4.84 2.35 -6.99
N GLY A 186 5.18 3.63 -6.87
CA GLY A 186 4.27 4.73 -7.18
C GLY A 186 4.49 5.24 -8.60
N GLU A 187 4.09 6.49 -8.83
CA GLU A 187 4.29 7.18 -10.10
C GLU A 187 5.75 7.11 -10.58
N GLU A 188 5.94 6.99 -11.89
CA GLU A 188 7.25 6.89 -12.55
C GLU A 188 8.16 5.75 -12.05
N GLN A 189 7.59 4.66 -11.52
CA GLN A 189 8.32 3.53 -10.91
C GLN A 189 9.09 3.93 -9.64
N GLN A 190 8.64 4.95 -8.92
CA GLN A 190 9.27 5.33 -7.66
C GLN A 190 9.06 4.23 -6.60
N TYR A 191 10.14 3.71 -6.03
CA TYR A 191 10.07 2.67 -5.02
C TYR A 191 9.41 3.19 -3.73
N VAL A 192 8.24 2.65 -3.39
CA VAL A 192 7.50 3.00 -2.18
C VAL A 192 7.94 2.11 -1.02
N GLY A 193 8.09 0.81 -1.25
CA GLY A 193 8.49 -0.17 -0.25
C GLY A 193 8.20 -1.60 -0.70
N ILE A 194 8.05 -2.50 0.27
CA ILE A 194 7.68 -3.90 0.03
C ILE A 194 6.52 -4.33 0.90
N ILE A 195 5.77 -5.33 0.43
CA ILE A 195 4.69 -6.01 1.15
C ILE A 195 5.02 -7.49 1.26
N SER A 196 5.12 -7.99 2.50
CA SER A 196 5.26 -9.42 2.76
C SER A 196 3.89 -10.08 3.00
N LYS A 197 3.81 -11.41 2.82
CA LYS A 197 2.61 -12.21 3.14
C LYS A 197 2.10 -11.93 4.55
N ARG A 198 3.02 -11.88 5.52
CA ARG A 198 2.70 -11.56 6.92
C ARG A 198 2.09 -10.16 7.07
N MET A 199 2.62 -9.15 6.39
CA MET A 199 2.08 -7.79 6.48
C MET A 199 0.68 -7.69 5.86
N LEU A 200 0.46 -8.34 4.71
CA LEU A 200 -0.85 -8.39 4.09
C LEU A 200 -1.86 -9.12 4.99
N LEU A 201 -1.50 -10.29 5.51
CA LEU A 201 -2.36 -11.03 6.43
C LEU A 201 -2.66 -10.26 7.71
N GLN A 202 -1.68 -9.56 8.29
CA GLN A 202 -1.90 -8.70 9.46
C GLN A 202 -2.81 -7.51 9.16
N ALA A 203 -2.76 -6.96 7.94
CA ALA A 203 -3.66 -5.90 7.53
C ALA A 203 -5.10 -6.40 7.38
N LEU A 204 -5.29 -7.60 6.84
CA LEU A 204 -6.60 -8.22 6.63
C LEU A 204 -7.19 -8.82 7.93
N ASP A 205 -6.37 -9.37 8.83
CA ASP A 205 -6.85 -9.92 10.12
C ASP A 205 -7.40 -8.84 11.07
N ARG A 206 -7.15 -7.55 10.77
CA ARG A 206 -7.86 -6.44 11.41
C ARG A 206 -9.38 -6.49 11.14
N GLU A 207 -9.83 -7.18 10.09
CA GLU A 207 -11.24 -7.51 9.85
C GLU A 207 -11.73 -8.61 10.80
N GLY A 208 -10.87 -9.58 11.17
CA GLY A 208 -11.25 -10.80 11.90
C GLY A 208 -11.25 -10.68 13.42
N THR A 209 -10.32 -9.90 14.00
CA THR A 209 -10.19 -9.73 15.47
C THR A 209 -11.33 -8.94 16.11
N ASN A 210 -12.17 -8.28 15.31
CA ASN A 210 -13.33 -7.54 15.79
C ASN A 210 -14.62 -8.41 15.87
N ASN A 211 -14.51 -9.73 15.66
CA ASN A 211 -15.63 -10.70 15.75
C ASN A 211 -15.60 -11.61 16.99
N GLY A 212 -14.79 -11.28 18.01
CA GLY A 212 -14.76 -11.95 19.32
C GLY A 212 -15.49 -11.19 20.41
#